data_AF-H9GP34-F1
#
_entry.id   AF-H9GP34-F1
#
_cell.length_a   1.000
_cell.length_b   1.000
_cell.length_c   1.000
_cell.angle_alpha   90.00
_cell.angle_beta   90.00
_cell.angle_gamma   90.00
#
_symmetry.space_group_name_H-M   'P 1'
#
loop_
_entity.id
_entity.type
_entity.pdbx_description
1 polymer ?
#
loop_
_entity_poly.entity_id
_entity_poly.type
_entity_poly.pdbx_seq_one_letter_code
_entity_poly.pdbx_strand_id
1 'polypeptide(L)'
;MPCEALHSALRKAFRGVQEQYGAWKGTLAAVAPLLDSLSSLAEQAQALQVADLDRSPLRPFPGLRGRLQTKHRAAAEVLLANLLQKMLPELQKARDTMGTQVTGIFLLCEAPKAELGLESLFQRQPLCPSLADMLEWLLDIERLYHQIYLEAKLLLLQIRYENLAGMQALPKAWEQVMQHSWQQQGTVEDALLKVSFFLEEAA
;
A
#
# COMPACT_ATOMS: atom_id res chain seq x y z
N MET A 1 -36.79 -2.89 -1.98
CA MET A 1 -36.86 -1.52 -1.40
C MET A 1 -35.56 -0.76 -1.66
N PRO A 2 -35.55 0.56 -1.87
CA PRO A 2 -34.34 1.36 -2.13
C PRO A 2 -33.22 1.20 -1.08
N CYS A 3 -33.57 0.95 0.19
CA CYS A 3 -32.63 0.66 1.29
C CYS A 3 -31.84 -0.64 1.10
N GLU A 4 -32.44 -1.68 0.51
CA GLU A 4 -31.77 -3.00 0.37
C GLU A 4 -30.67 -2.96 -0.68
N ALA A 5 -30.86 -2.21 -1.76
CA ALA A 5 -29.85 -2.05 -2.79
C ALA A 5 -28.60 -1.34 -2.23
N LEU A 6 -28.79 -0.31 -1.40
CA LEU A 6 -27.69 0.41 -0.76
C LEU A 6 -27.00 -0.44 0.31
N HIS A 7 -27.75 -1.12 1.18
CA HIS A 7 -27.16 -2.05 2.15
C HIS A 7 -26.42 -3.20 1.45
N SER A 8 -26.96 -3.75 0.37
CA SER A 8 -26.27 -4.78 -0.43
C SER A 8 -24.97 -4.24 -1.04
N ALA A 9 -24.97 -3.01 -1.57
CA ALA A 9 -23.77 -2.36 -2.08
C ALA A 9 -22.72 -2.11 -0.99
N LEU A 10 -23.14 -1.63 0.19
CA LEU A 10 -22.25 -1.43 1.35
C LEU A 10 -21.66 -2.74 1.84
N ARG A 11 -22.47 -3.80 1.98
CA ARG A 11 -21.98 -5.14 2.34
C ARG A 11 -20.94 -5.62 1.34
N LYS A 12 -21.22 -5.45 0.05
CA LYS A 12 -20.27 -5.82 -1.00
C LYS A 12 -18.96 -5.03 -0.90
N ALA A 13 -19.01 -3.74 -0.61
CA ALA A 13 -17.81 -2.92 -0.43
C ALA A 13 -17.00 -3.34 0.80
N PHE A 14 -17.62 -3.50 1.97
CA PHE A 14 -16.92 -3.94 3.18
C PHE A 14 -16.37 -5.37 3.08
N ARG A 15 -17.05 -6.31 2.41
CA ARG A 15 -16.45 -7.61 2.05
C ARG A 15 -15.25 -7.44 1.12
N GLY A 16 -15.36 -6.58 0.12
CA GLY A 16 -14.25 -6.23 -0.76
C GLY A 16 -13.05 -5.66 0.00
N VAL A 17 -13.28 -4.78 0.97
CA VAL A 17 -12.25 -4.27 1.89
C VAL A 17 -11.61 -5.43 2.65
N GLN A 18 -12.40 -6.31 3.25
CA GLN A 18 -11.91 -7.45 4.04
C GLN A 18 -11.01 -8.38 3.22
N GLU A 19 -11.44 -8.74 2.01
CA GLU A 19 -10.70 -9.60 1.09
C GLU A 19 -9.38 -8.97 0.63
N GLN A 20 -9.39 -7.66 0.35
CA GLN A 20 -8.25 -6.94 -0.20
C GLN A 20 -7.23 -6.50 0.85
N TYR A 21 -7.68 -6.25 2.07
CA TYR A 21 -6.83 -5.69 3.14
C TYR A 21 -5.65 -6.60 3.49
N GLY A 22 -5.88 -7.92 3.52
CA GLY A 22 -4.80 -8.89 3.76
C GLY A 22 -3.74 -8.87 2.65
N ALA A 23 -4.17 -8.84 1.39
CA ALA A 23 -3.27 -8.75 0.25
C ALA A 23 -2.48 -7.43 0.24
N TRP A 24 -3.15 -6.32 0.51
CA TRP A 24 -2.54 -5.00 0.65
C TRP A 24 -1.44 -4.97 1.72
N LYS A 25 -1.74 -5.47 2.93
CA LYS A 25 -0.75 -5.60 4.01
C LYS A 25 0.42 -6.49 3.63
N GLY A 26 0.15 -7.63 2.98
CA GLY A 26 1.18 -8.54 2.50
C GLY A 26 2.12 -7.86 1.49
N THR A 27 1.55 -7.09 0.56
CA THR A 27 2.32 -6.31 -0.42
C THR A 27 3.19 -5.26 0.27
N LEU A 28 2.65 -4.49 1.21
CA LEU A 28 3.43 -3.50 1.97
C LEU A 28 4.56 -4.14 2.80
N ALA A 29 4.29 -5.28 3.44
CA ALA A 29 5.29 -6.02 4.21
C ALA A 29 6.43 -6.56 3.31
N ALA A 30 6.13 -6.93 2.07
CA ALA A 30 7.12 -7.42 1.12
C ALA A 30 8.01 -6.32 0.50
N VAL A 31 7.65 -5.04 0.63
CA VAL A 31 8.50 -3.91 0.17
C VAL A 31 9.74 -3.75 1.05
N ALA A 32 9.57 -3.82 2.38
CA ALA A 32 10.67 -3.60 3.34
C ALA A 32 11.94 -4.42 3.06
N PRO A 33 11.90 -5.77 2.92
CA PRO A 33 13.10 -6.56 2.67
C PRO A 33 13.78 -6.26 1.32
N LEU A 34 13.04 -5.76 0.32
CA LEU A 34 13.62 -5.33 -0.95
C LEU A 34 14.40 -4.02 -0.79
N LEU A 35 13.90 -3.09 0.03
CA LEU A 35 14.59 -1.86 0.35
C LEU A 35 15.84 -2.11 1.22
N ASP A 36 15.78 -3.05 2.16
CA ASP A 36 16.95 -3.50 2.93
C ASP A 36 18.03 -4.10 2.04
N SER A 37 17.62 -4.89 1.05
CA SER A 37 18.52 -5.46 0.04
C SER A 37 19.18 -4.38 -0.81
N LEU A 38 18.43 -3.35 -1.21
CA LEU A 38 18.97 -2.19 -1.94
C LEU A 38 19.95 -1.37 -1.09
N SER A 39 19.62 -1.14 0.19
CA SER A 39 20.51 -0.47 1.14
C SER A 39 21.83 -1.23 1.28
N SER A 40 21.75 -2.55 1.51
CA SER A 40 22.91 -3.43 1.62
C SER A 40 23.78 -3.41 0.35
N LEU A 41 23.18 -3.43 -0.83
CA LEU A 41 23.91 -3.31 -2.10
C LEU A 41 24.62 -1.96 -2.22
N ALA A 42 24.00 -0.88 -1.73
CA ALA A 42 24.60 0.44 -1.76
C ALA A 42 25.79 0.57 -0.79
N GLU A 43 25.72 -0.04 0.39
CA GLU A 43 26.86 -0.18 1.30
C GLU A 43 28.01 -0.95 0.65
N GLN A 44 27.72 -2.08 0.00
CA GLN A 44 28.71 -2.88 -0.72
C GLN A 44 29.35 -2.11 -1.88
N ALA A 45 28.55 -1.35 -2.63
CA ALA A 45 29.03 -0.50 -3.72
C ALA A 45 29.94 0.62 -3.19
N GLN A 46 29.59 1.23 -2.06
CA GLN A 46 30.42 2.26 -1.41
C GLN A 46 31.73 1.67 -0.87
N ALA A 47 31.67 0.53 -0.18
CA ALA A 47 32.85 -0.17 0.34
C ALA A 47 33.80 -0.53 -0.80
N LEU A 48 33.26 -1.00 -1.93
CA LEU A 48 34.05 -1.27 -3.12
C LEU A 48 34.76 -0.01 -3.63
N GLN A 49 34.13 1.17 -3.64
CA GLN A 49 34.76 2.41 -4.11
C GLN A 49 36.00 2.79 -3.29
N VAL A 50 35.97 2.58 -1.98
CA VAL A 50 37.06 2.97 -1.06
C VAL A 50 38.13 1.87 -0.93
N ALA A 51 37.77 0.61 -1.16
CA ALA A 51 38.69 -0.52 -1.00
C ALA A 51 39.88 -0.46 -1.97
N ASP A 52 41.09 -0.63 -1.44
CA ASP A 52 42.30 -0.84 -2.23
C ASP A 52 42.45 -2.33 -2.58
N LEU A 53 41.87 -2.71 -3.73
CA LEU A 53 41.90 -4.09 -4.21
C LEU A 53 43.31 -4.54 -4.64
N ASP A 54 44.16 -3.60 -5.05
CA ASP A 54 45.51 -3.88 -5.54
C ASP A 54 46.45 -4.27 -4.39
N ARG A 55 46.16 -3.80 -3.18
CA ARG A 55 46.85 -4.21 -1.94
C ARG A 55 46.15 -5.34 -1.18
N SER A 56 45.11 -5.93 -1.76
CA SER A 56 44.34 -7.01 -1.14
C SER A 56 44.75 -8.39 -1.70
N PRO A 57 44.37 -9.49 -1.03
CA PRO A 57 44.48 -10.85 -1.58
C PRO A 57 43.76 -11.06 -2.92
N LEU A 58 42.88 -10.13 -3.32
CA LEU A 58 42.12 -10.18 -4.58
C LEU A 58 42.89 -9.58 -5.77
N ARG A 59 44.11 -9.05 -5.56
CA ARG A 59 44.99 -8.53 -6.60
C ARG A 59 45.15 -9.45 -7.83
N PRO A 60 45.22 -10.80 -7.71
CA PRO A 60 45.38 -11.67 -8.88
C PRO A 60 44.21 -11.65 -9.87
N PHE A 61 43.09 -10.99 -9.54
CA PHE A 61 41.89 -10.91 -10.38
C PHE A 61 41.77 -9.54 -11.06
N PRO A 62 42.44 -9.31 -12.20
CA PRO A 62 42.34 -8.05 -12.93
C PRO A 62 40.90 -7.77 -13.37
N GLY A 63 40.47 -6.51 -13.28
CA GLY A 63 39.12 -6.11 -13.66
C GLY A 63 38.01 -6.55 -12.69
N LEU A 64 38.34 -7.18 -11.55
CA LEU A 64 37.36 -7.59 -10.53
C LEU A 64 36.46 -6.43 -10.10
N ARG A 65 37.03 -5.24 -9.87
CA ARG A 65 36.29 -4.02 -9.53
C ARG A 65 35.15 -3.74 -10.51
N GLY A 66 35.47 -3.67 -11.81
CA GLY A 66 34.49 -3.38 -12.85
C GLY A 66 33.40 -4.45 -12.91
N ARG A 67 33.79 -5.73 -12.79
CA ARG A 67 32.83 -6.85 -12.75
C ARG A 67 31.89 -6.78 -11.54
N LEU A 68 32.40 -6.44 -10.35
CA LEU A 68 31.59 -6.26 -9.15
C LEU A 68 30.65 -5.06 -9.28
N GLN A 69 31.12 -3.94 -9.82
CA GLN A 69 30.27 -2.77 -10.08
C GLN A 69 29.12 -3.11 -11.03
N THR A 70 29.41 -3.79 -12.15
CA THR A 70 28.37 -4.25 -13.08
C THR A 70 27.40 -5.21 -12.40
N LYS A 71 27.91 -6.14 -11.57
CA LYS A 71 27.07 -7.10 -10.83
C LYS A 71 26.16 -6.42 -9.81
N HIS A 72 26.67 -5.47 -9.04
CA HIS A 72 25.87 -4.71 -8.05
C HIS A 72 24.80 -3.88 -8.75
N ARG A 73 25.15 -3.21 -9.85
CA ARG A 73 24.19 -2.46 -10.65
C ARG A 73 23.08 -3.35 -11.20
N ALA A 74 23.43 -4.49 -11.81
CA ALA A 74 22.44 -5.44 -12.32
C ALA A 74 21.54 -6.00 -11.21
N ALA A 75 22.08 -6.28 -10.03
CA ALA A 75 21.30 -6.73 -8.88
C ALA A 75 20.32 -5.64 -8.39
N ALA A 76 20.76 -4.38 -8.33
CA ALA A 76 19.91 -3.25 -7.97
C ALA A 76 18.80 -3.05 -9.02
N GLU A 77 19.10 -3.15 -10.32
CA GLU A 77 18.11 -3.06 -11.41
C GLU A 77 17.03 -4.14 -11.28
N VAL A 78 17.39 -5.38 -10.91
CA VAL A 78 16.42 -6.47 -10.68
C VAL A 78 15.50 -6.17 -9.48
N LEU A 79 16.05 -5.69 -8.37
CA LEU A 79 15.27 -5.34 -7.19
C LEU A 79 14.33 -4.16 -7.46
N LEU A 80 14.81 -3.13 -8.16
CA LEU A 80 14.00 -1.99 -8.59
C LEU A 80 12.90 -2.41 -9.57
N ALA A 81 13.20 -3.30 -10.51
CA ALA A 81 12.18 -3.85 -11.39
C ALA A 81 11.11 -4.61 -10.60
N ASN A 82 11.49 -5.37 -9.57
CA ASN A 82 10.53 -6.06 -8.71
C ASN A 82 9.61 -5.06 -7.97
N LEU A 83 10.18 -4.01 -7.39
CA LEU A 83 9.43 -2.95 -6.71
C LEU A 83 8.47 -2.22 -7.67
N LEU A 84 8.96 -1.79 -8.83
CA LEU A 84 8.21 -0.95 -9.75
C LEU A 84 7.22 -1.72 -10.63
N GLN A 85 7.53 -2.97 -10.99
CA GLN A 85 6.72 -3.76 -11.92
C GLN A 85 5.81 -4.78 -11.25
N LYS A 86 6.04 -5.10 -9.97
CA LYS A 86 5.15 -6.01 -9.22
C LYS A 86 4.48 -5.33 -8.04
N MET A 87 5.27 -4.76 -7.13
CA MET A 87 4.73 -4.22 -5.88
C MET A 87 3.85 -2.99 -6.12
N LEU A 88 4.36 -2.01 -6.87
CA LEU A 88 3.64 -0.77 -7.12
C LEU A 88 2.31 -0.97 -7.88
N PRO A 89 2.23 -1.83 -8.93
CA PRO A 89 0.95 -2.16 -9.58
C PRO A 89 -0.06 -2.85 -8.66
N GLU A 90 0.37 -3.75 -7.77
CA GLU A 90 -0.54 -4.40 -6.81
C GLU A 90 -1.11 -3.38 -5.82
N LEU A 91 -0.28 -2.46 -5.32
CA LEU A 91 -0.77 -1.35 -4.50
C LEU A 91 -1.73 -0.45 -5.30
N GLN A 92 -1.38 -0.11 -6.53
CA GLN A 92 -2.23 0.71 -7.39
C GLN A 92 -3.61 0.07 -7.59
N LYS A 93 -3.65 -1.23 -7.85
CA LYS A 93 -4.88 -1.99 -8.08
C LYS A 93 -5.78 -1.98 -6.85
N ALA A 94 -5.22 -2.16 -5.66
CA ALA A 94 -5.99 -2.10 -4.41
C ALA A 94 -6.60 -0.71 -4.18
N ARG A 95 -5.81 0.34 -4.38
CA ARG A 95 -6.29 1.74 -4.34
C ARG A 95 -7.41 1.99 -5.35
N ASP A 96 -7.21 1.62 -6.61
CA ASP A 96 -8.16 1.88 -7.69
C ASP A 96 -9.47 1.12 -7.48
N THR A 97 -9.38 -0.10 -6.95
CA THR A 97 -10.57 -0.89 -6.62
C THR A 97 -11.36 -0.25 -5.49
N MET A 98 -10.69 0.20 -4.42
CA MET A 98 -11.33 0.94 -3.33
C MET A 98 -12.00 2.22 -3.83
N GLY A 99 -11.28 3.04 -4.60
CA GLY A 99 -11.82 4.29 -5.15
C GLY A 99 -13.04 4.06 -6.05
N THR A 100 -13.04 2.99 -6.86
CA THR A 100 -14.19 2.61 -7.69
C THR A 100 -15.39 2.17 -6.84
N GLN A 101 -15.16 1.38 -5.79
CA GLN A 101 -16.22 0.93 -4.88
C GLN A 101 -16.86 2.09 -4.13
N VAL A 102 -16.04 2.98 -3.56
CA VAL A 102 -16.51 4.17 -2.86
C VAL A 102 -17.30 5.08 -3.80
N THR A 103 -16.74 5.42 -4.96
CA THR A 103 -17.44 6.24 -5.97
C THR A 103 -18.78 5.63 -6.36
N GLY A 104 -18.84 4.31 -6.57
CA GLY A 104 -20.07 3.60 -6.90
C GLY A 104 -21.16 3.72 -5.82
N ILE A 105 -20.78 3.68 -4.55
CA ILE A 105 -21.72 3.84 -3.42
C ILE A 105 -22.24 5.28 -3.37
N PHE A 106 -21.38 6.29 -3.52
CA PHE A 106 -21.80 7.68 -3.51
C PHE A 106 -22.78 8.01 -4.65
N LEU A 107 -22.52 7.48 -5.86
CA LEU A 107 -23.45 7.61 -6.99
C LEU A 107 -24.82 6.95 -6.70
N LEU A 108 -24.86 5.84 -5.95
CA LEU A 108 -26.11 5.21 -5.52
C LEU A 108 -26.87 6.04 -4.48
N CYS A 109 -26.15 6.75 -3.61
CA CYS A 109 -26.74 7.68 -2.64
C CYS A 109 -27.32 8.93 -3.32
N GLU A 110 -26.65 9.45 -4.35
CA GLU A 110 -27.06 10.66 -5.09
C GLU A 110 -28.15 10.41 -6.15
N ALA A 111 -28.43 9.15 -6.48
CA ALA A 111 -29.40 8.81 -7.52
C ALA A 111 -30.81 9.37 -7.18
N PRO A 112 -31.47 10.07 -8.13
CA PRO A 112 -32.78 10.68 -7.91
C PRO A 112 -33.85 9.60 -7.72
N LYS A 113 -34.05 9.18 -6.48
CA LYS A 113 -35.16 8.30 -6.08
C LYS A 113 -36.14 9.13 -5.25
N ALA A 114 -37.27 9.45 -5.88
CA ALA A 114 -38.31 10.34 -5.39
C ALA A 114 -39.01 9.96 -4.06
N GLU A 115 -38.57 8.91 -3.36
CA GLU A 115 -39.25 8.37 -2.16
C GLU A 115 -38.26 7.72 -1.17
N LEU A 116 -37.04 8.23 -1.07
CA LEU A 116 -36.08 7.67 -0.11
C LEU A 116 -36.43 8.13 1.31
N GLY A 117 -36.96 7.20 2.12
CA GLY A 117 -36.97 7.27 3.59
C GLY A 117 -35.55 7.19 4.18
N LEU A 118 -34.63 8.01 3.65
CA LEU A 118 -33.21 8.10 3.99
C LEU A 118 -33.00 8.41 5.48
N GLU A 119 -33.92 9.16 6.09
CA GLU A 119 -33.88 9.48 7.52
C GLU A 119 -33.78 8.24 8.41
N SER A 120 -34.40 7.13 8.02
CA SER A 120 -34.33 5.86 8.76
C SER A 120 -32.98 5.15 8.63
N LEU A 121 -32.22 5.40 7.56
CA LEU A 121 -30.89 4.83 7.29
C LEU A 121 -29.77 5.55 8.04
N PHE A 122 -29.99 6.81 8.42
CA PHE A 122 -29.06 7.56 9.26
C PHE A 122 -29.20 7.23 10.75
N GLN A 123 -30.25 6.49 11.14
CA GLN A 123 -30.40 6.04 12.51
C GLN A 123 -29.59 4.77 12.77
N ARG A 124 -28.82 4.80 13.86
CA ARG A 124 -28.03 3.66 14.32
C ARG A 124 -28.95 2.57 14.87
N GLN A 125 -28.78 1.34 14.38
CA GLN A 125 -29.50 0.16 14.86
C GLN A 125 -28.55 -0.75 15.66
N PRO A 126 -29.07 -1.66 16.51
CA PRO A 126 -28.23 -2.55 17.31
C PRO A 126 -27.29 -3.43 16.49
N LEU A 127 -27.70 -3.81 15.27
CA LEU A 127 -26.96 -4.72 14.38
C LEU A 127 -26.41 -4.02 13.13
N CYS A 128 -26.77 -2.76 12.91
CA CYS A 128 -26.37 -1.99 11.74
C CYS A 128 -25.88 -0.60 12.15
N PRO A 129 -24.60 -0.26 11.88
CA PRO A 129 -24.10 1.11 12.01
C PRO A 129 -24.93 2.10 11.18
N SER A 130 -24.85 3.39 11.48
CA SER A 130 -25.54 4.37 10.64
C SER A 130 -24.93 4.43 9.24
N LEU A 131 -25.73 4.81 8.25
CA LEU A 131 -25.23 5.04 6.89
C LEU A 131 -24.08 6.07 6.87
N ALA A 132 -24.17 7.13 7.69
CA ALA A 132 -23.12 8.13 7.79
C ALA A 132 -21.79 7.54 8.27
N ASP A 133 -21.83 6.74 9.35
CA ASP A 133 -20.63 6.08 9.89
C ASP A 133 -19.99 5.16 8.84
N MET A 134 -20.80 4.37 8.14
CA MET A 134 -20.30 3.43 7.13
C MET A 134 -19.65 4.15 5.94
N LEU A 135 -20.25 5.25 5.47
CA LEU A 135 -19.68 6.06 4.39
C LEU A 135 -18.39 6.75 4.84
N GLU A 136 -18.35 7.27 6.06
CA GLU A 136 -17.15 7.87 6.66
C GLU A 136 -16.01 6.85 6.71
N TRP A 137 -16.25 5.65 7.22
CA TRP A 137 -15.21 4.62 7.29
C TRP A 137 -14.70 4.21 5.91
N LEU A 138 -15.59 4.08 4.91
CA LEU A 138 -15.17 3.78 3.54
C LEU A 138 -14.31 4.89 2.94
N LEU A 139 -14.65 6.15 3.18
CA LEU A 139 -13.84 7.30 2.76
C LEU A 139 -12.48 7.33 3.47
N ASP A 140 -12.45 7.06 4.77
CA ASP A 140 -11.20 7.01 5.53
C ASP A 140 -10.27 5.90 5.03
N ILE A 141 -10.82 4.72 4.70
CA ILE A 141 -10.07 3.59 4.12
C ILE A 141 -9.55 3.95 2.72
N GLU A 142 -10.37 4.58 1.87
CA GLU A 142 -9.97 5.03 0.53
C GLU A 142 -8.84 6.06 0.60
N ARG A 143 -8.98 7.06 1.47
CA ARG A 143 -7.94 8.08 1.73
C ARG A 143 -6.64 7.43 2.19
N LEU A 144 -6.71 6.45 3.09
CA LEU A 144 -5.54 5.70 3.57
C LEU A 144 -4.81 4.99 2.42
N TYR A 145 -5.55 4.25 1.58
CA TYR A 145 -4.97 3.55 0.43
C TYR A 145 -4.34 4.54 -0.56
N HIS A 146 -5.00 5.67 -0.78
CA HIS A 146 -4.50 6.72 -1.65
C HIS A 146 -3.19 7.33 -1.13
N GLN A 147 -3.16 7.71 0.15
CA GLN A 147 -2.01 8.33 0.78
C GLN A 147 -0.79 7.40 0.75
N ILE A 148 -0.94 6.16 1.24
CA ILE A 148 0.16 5.18 1.27
C ILE A 148 0.66 4.91 -0.15
N TYR A 149 -0.23 4.72 -1.12
CA TYR A 149 0.18 4.48 -2.51
C TYR A 149 1.00 5.64 -3.07
N LEU A 150 0.56 6.89 -2.85
CA LEU A 150 1.28 8.06 -3.34
C LEU A 150 2.65 8.20 -2.69
N GLU A 151 2.74 8.07 -1.37
CA GLU A 151 4.00 8.16 -0.63
C GLU A 151 4.97 7.05 -1.07
N ALA A 152 4.49 5.81 -1.17
CA ALA A 152 5.26 4.68 -1.68
C ALA A 152 5.74 4.93 -3.11
N LYS A 153 4.84 5.37 -4.01
CA LYS A 153 5.18 5.68 -5.40
C LYS A 153 6.26 6.75 -5.50
N LEU A 154 6.12 7.84 -4.75
CA LEU A 154 7.08 8.93 -4.73
C LEU A 154 8.45 8.47 -4.27
N LEU A 155 8.52 7.70 -3.17
CA LEU A 155 9.77 7.14 -2.67
C LEU A 155 10.44 6.25 -3.72
N LEU A 156 9.69 5.30 -4.29
CA LEU A 156 10.23 4.31 -5.22
C LEU A 156 10.71 4.93 -6.55
N LEU A 157 10.02 5.96 -7.06
CA LEU A 157 10.42 6.64 -8.29
C LEU A 157 11.65 7.55 -8.12
N GLN A 158 11.99 7.92 -6.88
CA GLN A 158 13.17 8.75 -6.59
C GLN A 158 14.46 7.94 -6.45
N ILE A 159 14.38 6.60 -6.40
CA ILE A 159 15.56 5.76 -6.21
C ILE A 159 16.45 5.85 -7.46
N ARG A 160 17.73 6.17 -7.23
CA ARG A 160 18.77 6.21 -8.26
C ARG A 160 19.98 5.44 -7.78
N TYR A 161 20.51 4.56 -8.63
CA TYR A 161 21.69 3.75 -8.29
C TYR A 161 22.93 4.62 -8.02
N GLU A 162 23.03 5.76 -8.67
CA GLU A 162 24.12 6.71 -8.53
C GLU A 162 24.12 7.39 -7.16
N ASN A 163 22.97 7.45 -6.48
CA ASN A 163 22.83 8.03 -5.16
C ASN A 163 22.91 6.96 -4.06
N LEU A 164 24.11 6.45 -3.81
CA LEU A 164 24.33 5.40 -2.81
C LEU A 164 23.87 5.81 -1.39
N ALA A 165 24.09 7.06 -1.00
CA ALA A 165 23.63 7.55 0.30
C ALA A 165 22.09 7.53 0.40
N GLY A 166 21.40 7.93 -0.66
CA GLY A 166 19.94 7.83 -0.75
C GLY A 166 19.45 6.38 -0.69
N MET A 167 20.14 5.47 -1.38
CA MET A 167 19.81 4.03 -1.34
C MET A 167 19.98 3.43 0.06
N GLN A 168 21.03 3.80 0.78
CA GLN A 168 21.25 3.35 2.15
C GLN A 168 20.17 3.86 3.13
N ALA A 169 19.60 5.03 2.84
CA ALA A 169 18.54 5.62 3.66
C ALA A 169 17.13 5.06 3.36
N LEU A 170 16.96 4.21 2.35
CA LEU A 170 15.65 3.72 1.91
C LEU A 170 14.84 2.99 3.00
N PRO A 171 15.43 2.09 3.82
CA PRO A 171 14.67 1.41 4.87
C PRO A 171 14.07 2.41 5.85
N LYS A 172 14.86 3.41 6.27
CA LYS A 172 14.40 4.46 7.19
C LYS A 172 13.34 5.36 6.54
N ALA A 173 13.51 5.72 5.26
CA ALA A 173 12.52 6.51 4.55
C ALA A 173 11.18 5.75 4.41
N TRP A 174 11.24 4.44 4.19
CA TRP A 174 10.06 3.57 4.18
C TRP A 174 9.41 3.47 5.55
N GLU A 175 10.18 3.30 6.62
CA GLU A 175 9.66 3.33 7.99
C GLU A 175 8.91 4.63 8.28
N GLN A 176 9.38 5.78 7.78
CA GLN A 176 8.69 7.07 7.97
C GLN A 176 7.34 7.12 7.26
N VAL A 177 7.30 6.76 5.96
CA VAL A 177 6.06 6.62 5.18
C VAL A 177 5.06 5.73 5.91
N MET A 178 5.58 4.61 6.39
CA MET A 178 4.80 3.62 7.10
C MET A 178 4.34 4.13 8.47
N GLN A 179 5.17 4.79 9.28
CA GLN A 179 4.80 5.29 10.62
C GLN A 179 3.64 6.30 10.58
N HIS A 180 3.65 7.21 9.60
CA HIS A 180 2.54 8.16 9.40
C HIS A 180 1.24 7.45 9.00
N SER A 181 1.36 6.31 8.32
CA SER A 181 0.24 5.55 7.78
C SER A 181 -0.28 4.44 8.71
N TRP A 182 0.59 3.82 9.52
CA TRP A 182 0.24 2.74 10.46
C TRP A 182 -0.65 3.22 11.60
N GLN A 183 -0.51 4.49 12.02
CA GLN A 183 -1.46 5.10 12.97
C GLN A 183 -2.90 5.06 12.46
N GLN A 184 -3.08 5.07 11.13
CA GLN A 184 -4.38 5.00 10.46
C GLN A 184 -4.75 3.59 9.98
N GLN A 185 -3.85 2.59 10.04
CA GLN A 185 -4.20 1.21 9.68
C GLN A 185 -5.16 0.57 10.69
N GLY A 186 -5.07 0.96 11.96
CA GLY A 186 -6.07 0.57 12.97
C GLY A 186 -7.49 0.93 12.55
N THR A 187 -7.67 1.97 11.72
CA THR A 187 -8.96 2.41 11.19
C THR A 187 -9.62 1.34 10.31
N VAL A 188 -8.85 0.57 9.51
CA VAL A 188 -9.43 -0.46 8.65
C VAL A 188 -9.92 -1.64 9.49
N GLU A 189 -9.11 -2.09 10.44
CA GLU A 189 -9.44 -3.22 11.33
C GLU A 189 -10.62 -2.88 12.26
N ASP A 190 -10.63 -1.65 12.79
CA ASP A 190 -11.72 -1.13 13.61
C ASP A 190 -13.03 -0.94 12.80
N ALA A 191 -12.95 -0.41 11.58
CA ALA A 191 -14.12 -0.32 10.70
C ALA A 191 -14.70 -1.70 10.38
N LEU A 192 -13.85 -2.67 10.01
CA LEU A 192 -14.26 -4.05 9.74
C LEU A 192 -14.89 -4.73 10.97
N LEU A 193 -14.35 -4.46 12.17
CA LEU A 193 -14.93 -4.93 13.42
C LEU A 193 -16.33 -4.34 13.65
N LYS A 194 -16.49 -3.02 13.45
CA LYS A 194 -17.76 -2.31 13.67
C LYS A 194 -18.87 -2.74 12.71
N VAL A 195 -18.54 -3.18 11.48
CA VAL A 195 -19.53 -3.67 10.50
C VAL A 195 -19.74 -5.18 10.54
N SER A 196 -19.04 -5.93 11.41
CA SER A 196 -19.08 -7.40 11.44
C SER A 196 -20.50 -7.98 11.48
N PHE A 197 -21.34 -7.56 12.44
CA PHE A 197 -22.74 -8.00 12.54
C PHE A 197 -23.58 -7.64 11.30
N PHE A 198 -23.34 -6.46 10.71
CA PHE A 198 -24.02 -6.03 9.48
C PHE A 198 -23.68 -6.93 8.27
N LEU A 199 -22.48 -7.50 8.26
CA LEU A 199 -22.05 -8.45 7.22
C LEU A 199 -22.62 -9.87 7.42
N GLU A 200 -22.98 -10.24 8.65
CA GLU A 200 -23.54 -11.56 8.99
C GLU A 200 -25.03 -11.71 8.61
N GLU A 201 -25.82 -10.65 8.67
CA GLU A 201 -27.27 -10.66 8.36
C GLU A 201 -27.65 -11.01 6.90
N ALA A 202 -26.69 -11.23 6.01
CA ALA A 202 -26.93 -11.58 4.61
C ALA A 202 -26.67 -13.08 4.30
N ALA A 203 -26.51 -13.92 5.33
CA ALA A 203 -26.36 -15.36 5.22
C ALA A 203 -27.68 -16.10 5.51
#